data_AF-A0A9C6WV50-F1
#
_entry.id   AF-A0A9C6WV50-F1
#
_cell.length_a   1.000
_cell.length_b   1.000
_cell.length_c   1.000
_cell.angle_alpha   90.00
_cell.angle_beta   90.00
_cell.angle_gamma   90.00
#
_symmetry.space_group_name_H-M   'P 1'
#
loop_
_entity.id
_entity.type
_entity.pdbx_description
1 polymer ?
#
loop_
_entity_poly.entity_id
_entity_poly.type
_entity_poly.pdbx_seq_one_letter_code
_entity_poly.pdbx_strand_id
1 'polypeptide(L)'
;MPSSPFQEFMVVMMRFRLHLLMEDFAYRSQPTVTRIITKWLAVMSLRHKSLIIWPEREILGKTMPECFLRAFGKSVTIIIDCFELFIETPSDLLAKCGTWSSYKNHNTVLIGIIPQGTTRQTAHVRVHVERVIGLVRRKY
;
A
#
# COMPACT_ATOMS: atom_id res chain seq x y z
N MET A 1 12.67 15.59 -26.21
CA MET A 1 13.08 14.28 -26.76
C MET A 1 12.08 13.21 -26.33
N PRO A 2 11.68 12.28 -27.20
CA PRO A 2 10.88 11.14 -26.77
C PRO A 2 11.70 10.32 -25.77
N SER A 3 11.21 10.19 -24.54
CA SER A 3 11.82 9.29 -23.57
C SER A 3 11.59 7.85 -24.02
N SER A 4 12.64 7.05 -24.06
CA SER A 4 12.45 5.61 -24.22
C SER A 4 11.67 5.06 -23.01
N PRO A 5 10.89 3.97 -23.16
CA PRO A 5 10.19 3.36 -22.02
C PRO A 5 11.13 3.06 -20.84
N PHE A 6 12.37 2.65 -21.13
CA PHE A 6 13.39 2.43 -20.11
C PHE A 6 13.74 3.71 -19.32
N GLN A 7 13.93 4.84 -20.01
CA GLN A 7 14.17 6.12 -19.36
C GLN A 7 12.98 6.58 -18.51
N GLU A 8 11.75 6.40 -19.01
CA GLU A 8 10.55 6.71 -18.24
C GLU A 8 10.47 5.88 -16.96
N PHE A 9 10.74 4.58 -17.04
CA PHE A 9 10.77 3.69 -15.89
C PHE A 9 11.84 4.10 -14.87
N MET A 10 13.05 4.42 -15.34
CA MET A 10 14.15 4.86 -14.48
C MET A 10 13.81 6.15 -13.72
N VAL A 11 13.14 7.11 -14.37
CA VAL A 11 12.65 8.34 -13.73
C VAL A 11 11.69 8.03 -12.57
N VAL A 12 10.77 7.09 -12.77
CA VAL A 12 9.81 6.68 -11.75
C VAL A 12 10.49 5.95 -10.59
N MET A 13 11.44 5.06 -10.88
CA MET A 13 12.25 4.39 -9.85
C MET A 13 13.12 5.37 -9.05
N MET A 14 13.73 6.36 -9.72
CA MET A 14 14.48 7.43 -9.05
C MET A 14 13.57 8.27 -8.15
N ARG A 15 12.37 8.61 -8.61
CA ARG A 15 11.38 9.30 -7.77
C ARG A 15 11.05 8.52 -6.51
N PHE A 16 10.77 7.21 -6.61
CA PHE A 16 10.46 6.41 -5.43
C PHE A 16 11.65 6.23 -4.49
N ARG A 17 12.87 6.10 -5.02
CA ARG A 17 14.08 5.90 -4.22
C ARG A 17 14.55 7.18 -3.53
N LEU A 18 14.43 8.32 -4.20
CA LEU A 18 15.00 9.60 -3.76
C LEU A 18 13.95 10.59 -3.26
N HIS A 19 12.65 10.25 -3.34
CA HIS A 19 11.53 11.12 -2.95
C HIS A 19 11.53 12.47 -3.69
N LEU A 20 11.98 12.49 -4.96
CA LEU A 20 12.08 13.71 -5.76
C LEU A 20 10.73 14.38 -5.95
N LEU A 21 10.67 15.69 -5.75
CA LEU A 21 9.54 16.55 -6.07
C LEU A 21 9.37 16.63 -7.59
N MET A 22 8.20 17.09 -8.03
CA MET A 22 7.99 17.26 -9.47
C MET A 22 8.91 18.34 -10.07
N GLU A 23 9.31 19.30 -9.24
CA GLU A 23 10.21 20.41 -9.57
C GLU A 23 11.64 19.93 -9.87
N ASP A 24 12.08 18.84 -9.24
CA ASP A 24 13.38 18.23 -9.50
C ASP A 24 13.51 17.67 -10.93
N PHE A 25 12.38 17.52 -11.62
CA PHE A 25 12.32 17.16 -13.03
C PHE A 25 12.29 18.40 -13.95
N ALA A 26 12.86 19.53 -13.52
CA ALA A 26 12.84 20.85 -14.18
C ALA A 26 13.11 20.84 -15.70
N TYR A 27 13.87 19.86 -16.21
CA TYR A 27 14.11 19.69 -17.66
C TYR A 27 12.85 19.24 -18.45
N ARG A 28 11.81 18.75 -17.77
CA ARG A 28 10.54 18.28 -18.35
C ARG A 28 9.39 19.08 -17.76
N SER A 29 8.37 19.34 -18.57
CA SER A 29 7.17 20.02 -18.07
C SER A 29 6.42 19.14 -17.07
N GLN A 30 5.84 19.79 -16.05
CA GLN A 30 5.00 19.18 -15.00
C GLN A 30 3.94 18.20 -15.55
N PRO A 31 3.19 18.54 -16.62
CA PRO A 31 2.18 17.63 -17.16
C PRO A 31 2.79 16.36 -17.78
N THR A 32 3.98 16.48 -18.39
CA THR A 32 4.68 15.35 -19.01
C THR A 32 5.15 14.36 -17.94
N VAL A 33 5.74 14.88 -16.86
CA VAL A 33 6.23 14.06 -15.73
C VAL A 33 5.08 13.36 -15.04
N THR A 34 3.99 14.08 -14.77
CA THR A 34 2.76 13.52 -14.18
C THR A 34 2.21 12.37 -15.02
N ARG A 35 2.10 12.57 -16.35
CA ARG A 35 1.62 11.52 -17.26
C ARG A 35 2.52 10.28 -17.27
N ILE A 36 3.85 10.47 -17.22
CA ILE A 36 4.82 9.38 -17.12
C ILE A 36 4.60 8.61 -15.82
N ILE A 37 4.55 9.31 -14.68
CA ILE A 37 4.37 8.69 -13.36
C ILE A 37 3.05 7.91 -13.30
N THR A 38 1.93 8.51 -13.69
CA THR A 38 0.61 7.86 -13.66
C THR A 38 0.58 6.62 -14.55
N LYS A 39 1.16 6.68 -15.75
CA LYS A 39 1.27 5.53 -16.67
C LYS A 39 2.02 4.36 -16.02
N TRP A 40 3.19 4.61 -15.44
CA TRP A 40 4.02 3.56 -14.84
C TRP A 40 3.45 3.05 -13.52
N LEU A 41 2.82 3.91 -12.72
CA LEU A 41 2.06 3.50 -11.53
C LEU A 41 0.98 2.47 -11.89
N ALA A 42 0.23 2.68 -12.98
CA ALA A 42 -0.76 1.72 -13.44
C ALA A 42 -0.15 0.38 -13.88
N VAL A 43 1.01 0.41 -14.57
CA VAL A 43 1.72 -0.82 -14.95
C VAL A 43 2.23 -1.55 -13.70
N MET A 44 2.85 -0.82 -12.77
CA MET A 44 3.39 -1.39 -11.53
C MET A 44 2.29 -1.97 -10.64
N SER A 45 1.14 -1.30 -10.51
CA SER A 45 0.02 -1.81 -9.70
C SER A 45 -0.53 -3.13 -10.26
N LEU A 46 -0.64 -3.26 -11.58
CA LEU A 46 -1.02 -4.52 -12.23
C LEU A 46 0.01 -5.63 -11.99
N ARG A 47 1.30 -5.31 -12.06
CA ARG A 47 2.39 -6.28 -11.86
C ARG A 47 2.59 -6.68 -10.41
N HIS A 48 2.33 -5.78 -9.47
CA HIS A 48 2.51 -6.01 -8.03
C HIS A 48 1.28 -6.65 -7.38
N LYS A 49 0.14 -6.71 -8.07
CA LYS A 49 -1.08 -7.35 -7.56
C LYS A 49 -0.85 -8.80 -7.11
N SER A 50 0.03 -9.54 -7.79
CA SER A 50 0.39 -10.91 -7.41
C SER A 50 1.32 -11.00 -6.19
N LEU A 51 2.03 -9.92 -5.83
CA LEU A 51 2.88 -9.87 -4.65
C LEU A 51 2.07 -9.62 -3.36
N ILE A 52 0.87 -9.09 -3.52
CA ILE A 52 -0.09 -8.80 -2.44
C ILE A 52 -1.07 -9.98 -2.35
N ILE A 53 -0.60 -11.08 -1.76
CA ILE A 53 -1.46 -12.23 -1.45
C ILE A 53 -2.05 -12.03 -0.06
N TRP A 54 -3.37 -12.05 0.02
CA TRP A 54 -4.08 -12.12 1.29
C TRP A 54 -4.35 -13.58 1.65
N PRO A 55 -3.68 -14.15 2.67
CA PRO A 55 -3.94 -15.52 3.07
C PRO A 55 -5.34 -15.67 3.68
N GLU A 56 -5.92 -16.85 3.54
CA GLU A 56 -7.20 -17.17 4.17
C GLU A 56 -7.08 -17.23 5.70
N ARG A 57 -8.20 -17.02 6.40
CA ARG A 57 -8.25 -17.01 7.86
C ARG A 57 -7.75 -18.31 8.47
N GLU A 58 -8.04 -19.44 7.83
CA GLU A 58 -7.58 -20.75 8.31
C GLU A 58 -6.04 -20.86 8.26
N ILE A 59 -5.42 -20.38 7.17
CA ILE A 59 -3.96 -20.36 7.00
C ILE A 59 -3.31 -19.46 8.07
N LEU A 60 -3.93 -18.31 8.32
CA LEU A 60 -3.51 -17.37 9.37
C LEU A 60 -3.66 -17.97 10.77
N GLY A 61 -4.68 -18.79 11.01
CA GLY A 61 -4.84 -19.49 12.28
C GLY A 61 -3.76 -20.57 12.49
N LYS A 62 -3.40 -21.31 11.44
CA LYS A 62 -2.40 -22.39 11.49
C LYS A 62 -0.98 -21.89 11.70
N THR A 63 -0.67 -20.69 11.22
CA THR A 63 0.70 -20.15 11.25
C THR A 63 0.94 -19.20 12.44
N MET A 64 -0.06 -19.02 13.32
CA MET A 64 -0.03 -18.02 14.39
C MET A 64 1.04 -18.33 15.45
N PRO A 65 1.95 -17.38 15.77
CA PRO A 65 2.87 -17.55 16.86
C PRO A 65 2.14 -17.86 18.16
N GLU A 66 2.67 -18.84 18.89
CA GLU A 66 2.11 -19.33 20.14
C GLU A 66 1.95 -18.21 21.19
N CYS A 67 2.90 -17.27 21.27
CA CYS A 67 2.81 -16.11 22.16
C CYS A 67 1.58 -15.23 21.84
N PHE A 68 1.25 -15.08 20.55
CA PHE A 68 0.12 -14.31 20.08
C PHE A 68 -1.20 -15.04 20.35
N LEU A 69 -1.23 -16.35 20.13
CA LEU A 69 -2.38 -17.20 20.46
C LEU A 69 -2.68 -17.18 21.96
N ARG A 70 -1.66 -17.23 22.81
CA ARG A 70 -1.82 -17.17 24.28
C ARG A 70 -2.34 -15.82 24.74
N ALA A 71 -1.85 -14.73 24.17
CA ALA A 71 -2.23 -13.37 24.58
C ALA A 71 -3.61 -12.95 24.04
N PHE A 72 -3.96 -13.33 22.80
CA PHE A 72 -5.12 -12.79 22.09
C PHE A 72 -6.10 -13.85 21.55
N GLY A 73 -5.77 -15.14 21.66
CA GLY A 73 -6.60 -16.22 21.14
C GLY A 73 -6.62 -16.29 19.60
N LYS A 74 -7.58 -17.07 19.06
CA LYS A 74 -7.78 -17.25 17.60
C LYS A 74 -8.67 -16.18 16.95
N SER A 75 -9.14 -15.21 17.74
CA SER A 75 -10.00 -14.12 17.26
C SER A 75 -9.20 -13.05 16.50
N VAL A 76 -7.94 -12.83 16.88
CA VAL A 76 -7.04 -11.84 16.27
C VAL A 76 -6.29 -12.43 15.09
N THR A 77 -6.28 -11.70 13.99
CA THR A 77 -5.61 -12.11 12.74
C THR A 77 -4.58 -11.09 12.28
N ILE A 78 -4.79 -9.82 12.61
CA ILE A 78 -4.01 -8.67 12.16
C ILE A 78 -3.95 -7.67 13.29
N ILE A 79 -2.78 -7.11 13.51
CA ILE A 79 -2.61 -5.96 14.39
C ILE A 79 -2.65 -4.74 13.49
N ILE A 80 -3.61 -3.87 13.74
CA ILE A 80 -3.70 -2.58 13.09
C ILE A 80 -3.27 -1.59 14.17
N ASP A 81 -1.98 -1.29 14.23
CA ASP A 81 -1.49 -0.30 15.17
C ASP A 81 -0.40 0.59 14.56
N CYS A 82 -0.53 1.88 14.87
CA CYS A 82 0.43 2.96 14.71
C CYS A 82 0.59 3.72 13.38
N PHE A 83 0.08 3.29 12.21
CA PHE A 83 0.27 4.07 10.97
C PHE A 83 -1.02 4.29 10.18
N GLU A 84 -1.68 5.38 10.52
CA GLU A 84 -2.70 6.03 9.71
C GLU A 84 -2.04 7.10 8.85
N LEU A 85 -1.84 6.81 7.56
CA LEU A 85 -1.21 7.74 6.63
C LEU A 85 -2.28 8.64 6.00
N PHE A 86 -2.04 9.95 6.04
CA PHE A 86 -2.84 10.92 5.29
C PHE A 86 -2.62 10.71 3.79
N ILE A 87 -3.71 10.69 3.03
CA ILE A 87 -3.69 10.60 1.57
C ILE A 87 -4.45 11.77 0.96
N GLU A 88 -4.08 12.13 -0.27
CA GLU A 88 -4.89 13.07 -1.05
C GLU A 88 -6.32 12.54 -1.21
N THR A 89 -7.29 13.46 -1.24
CA THR A 89 -8.70 13.09 -1.38
C THR A 89 -8.91 12.33 -2.69
N PRO A 90 -9.36 11.06 -2.65
CA PRO A 90 -9.62 10.32 -3.86
C PRO A 90 -10.72 10.97 -4.70
N SER A 91 -10.53 10.98 -6.03
CA SER A 91 -11.56 11.45 -6.96
C SER A 91 -12.74 10.48 -7.05
N ASP A 92 -12.51 9.19 -6.79
CA ASP A 92 -13.54 8.15 -6.76
C ASP A 92 -14.31 8.20 -5.43
N LEU A 93 -15.64 8.26 -5.52
CA LEU A 93 -16.52 8.41 -4.37
C LEU A 93 -16.47 7.20 -3.41
N LEU A 94 -16.35 5.98 -3.92
CA LEU A 94 -16.28 4.78 -3.09
C LEU A 94 -14.93 4.72 -2.35
N ALA A 95 -13.84 5.05 -3.03
CA ALA A 95 -12.53 5.17 -2.41
C ALA A 95 -12.50 6.29 -1.36
N LYS A 96 -13.12 7.43 -1.64
CA LYS A 96 -13.21 8.55 -0.69
C LYS A 96 -14.00 8.18 0.56
N CYS A 97 -15.18 7.56 0.42
CA CYS A 97 -15.95 7.08 1.56
C CYS A 97 -15.23 5.97 2.33
N GLY A 98 -14.52 5.08 1.63
CA GLY A 98 -13.82 3.95 2.23
C GLY A 98 -12.50 4.30 2.93
N THR A 99 -11.93 5.47 2.66
CA THR A 99 -10.68 5.96 3.28
C THR A 99 -10.94 7.11 4.25
N TRP A 100 -12.19 7.56 4.43
CA TRP A 100 -12.47 8.66 5.35
C TRP A 100 -12.26 8.25 6.81
N SER A 101 -11.43 9.02 7.52
CA SER A 101 -11.24 8.90 8.95
C SER A 101 -11.96 10.04 9.67
N SER A 102 -13.03 9.71 10.39
CA SER A 102 -13.72 10.67 11.24
C SER A 102 -12.84 11.18 12.38
N TYR A 103 -11.87 10.38 12.83
CA TYR A 103 -10.93 10.78 13.87
C TYR A 103 -9.95 11.86 13.40
N LYS A 104 -9.43 11.73 12.17
CA LYS A 104 -8.49 12.70 11.58
C LYS A 104 -9.16 13.78 10.74
N ASN A 105 -10.47 13.67 10.51
CA ASN A 105 -11.23 14.52 9.59
C ASN A 105 -10.56 14.61 8.19
N HIS A 106 -10.00 13.49 7.72
CA HIS A 106 -9.27 13.41 6.45
C HIS A 106 -9.32 12.00 5.86
N ASN A 107 -8.98 11.88 4.57
CA ASN A 107 -8.80 10.59 3.93
C ASN A 107 -7.46 9.97 4.37
N THR A 108 -7.51 8.76 4.92
CA THR A 108 -6.35 8.04 5.42
C THR A 108 -6.34 6.58 5.00
N VAL A 109 -5.15 5.99 5.02
CA VAL A 109 -4.96 4.54 4.84
C VAL A 109 -4.29 3.95 6.07
N LEU A 110 -4.80 2.81 6.51
CA LEU A 110 -4.26 2.07 7.65
C LEU A 110 -3.32 0.97 7.16
N ILE A 111 -2.15 0.89 7.78
CA ILE A 111 -1.20 -0.20 7.56
C ILE A 111 -1.42 -1.24 8.66
N GLY A 112 -1.78 -2.46 8.24
CA GLY A 112 -1.90 -3.61 9.13
C GLY A 112 -0.68 -4.52 9.05
N ILE A 113 -0.22 -5.02 10.19
CA ILE A 113 0.86 -6.01 10.27
C ILE A 113 0.25 -7.37 10.63
N ILE A 114 0.55 -8.38 9.82
CA ILE A 114 0.21 -9.76 10.15
C ILE A 114 1.29 -10.27 11.12
N PRO A 115 0.92 -10.76 12.32
CA PRO A 115 1.88 -11.21 13.35
C PRO A 115 2.84 -12.31 12.87
N GLN A 116 2.51 -12.95 11.75
CA GLN A 116 3.24 -14.07 11.19
C GLN A 116 4.55 -13.73 10.52
N GLY A 117 4.81 -12.46 10.19
CA GLY A 117 6.05 -12.05 9.52
C GLY A 117 6.49 -13.02 8.42
N THR A 118 5.58 -13.34 7.49
CA THR A 118 5.71 -14.30 6.38
C THR A 118 6.98 -15.16 6.42
N THR A 119 6.89 -16.35 7.03
CA THR A 119 7.96 -17.36 7.01
C THR A 119 8.25 -17.81 5.57
N ARG A 120 9.19 -17.14 4.91
CA ARG A 120 10.19 -17.63 3.94
C ARG A 120 10.91 -16.41 3.37
N GLN A 121 12.17 -16.23 3.79
CA GLN A 121 13.20 -15.37 3.17
C GLN A 121 12.67 -14.11 2.47
N THR A 122 12.54 -13.01 3.21
CA THR A 122 13.05 -11.68 2.88
C THR A 122 12.53 -10.77 4.00
N ALA A 123 13.42 -10.34 4.88
CA ALA A 123 13.15 -9.28 5.83
C ALA A 123 12.88 -8.00 5.04
N HIS A 124 11.62 -7.69 4.78
CA HIS A 124 11.19 -6.36 4.40
C HIS A 124 9.85 -6.13 5.06
N VAL A 125 9.81 -5.11 5.93
CA VAL A 125 8.60 -4.55 6.53
C VAL A 125 7.58 -4.36 5.40
N ARG A 126 6.60 -5.26 5.32
CA ARG A 126 5.55 -5.21 4.30
C ARG A 126 4.53 -4.18 4.74
N VAL A 127 4.74 -2.95 4.30
CA VAL A 127 3.74 -1.89 4.38
C VAL A 127 2.64 -2.23 3.37
N HIS A 128 1.51 -2.72 3.87
CA HIS A 128 0.33 -2.99 3.06
C HIS A 128 -0.47 -1.70 2.92
N VAL A 129 -0.34 -1.06 1.76
CA VAL A 129 -1.23 0.04 1.33
C VAL A 129 -2.25 -0.56 0.36
N GLU A 130 -3.49 -0.13 0.52
CA GLU A 130 -4.70 -0.53 -0.22
C GLU A 130 -5.55 -1.63 0.43
N ARG A 131 -6.77 -1.22 0.83
CA ARG A 131 -7.97 -2.03 1.05
C ARG A 131 -8.21 -2.70 2.41
N VAL A 132 -7.47 -2.39 3.47
CA VAL A 132 -7.81 -2.95 4.80
C VAL A 132 -9.16 -2.44 5.30
N ILE A 133 -9.49 -1.16 5.10
CA ILE A 133 -10.72 -0.57 5.68
C ILE A 133 -12.01 -1.14 5.04
N GLY A 134 -12.04 -1.27 3.70
CA GLY A 134 -13.23 -1.73 2.98
C GLY A 134 -13.45 -3.25 2.96
N LEU A 135 -12.41 -4.04 3.24
CA LEU A 135 -12.52 -5.51 3.38
C LEU A 135 -12.81 -5.91 4.82
N VAL A 136 -12.26 -5.20 5.81
CA VAL A 136 -12.57 -5.44 7.23
C VAL A 136 -14.05 -5.13 7.49
N ARG A 137 -14.61 -4.04 6.95
CA ARG A 137 -16.05 -3.72 7.09
C ARG A 137 -17.02 -4.64 6.34
N ARG A 138 -16.54 -5.42 5.35
CA ARG A 138 -17.39 -6.36 4.59
C ARG A 138 -17.25 -7.81 5.04
N LYS A 139 -16.25 -8.10 5.87
CA LYS A 139 -15.93 -9.45 6.35
C LYS A 139 -16.20 -9.61 7.86
N TYR A 140 -16.65 -8.54 8.51
CA TYR A 140 -17.20 -8.48 9.87
C TYR A 140 -18.45 -7.61 9.86
#